data_AF-A0A6N9IY89-F1
#
_entry.id   AF-A0A6N9IY89-F1
#
_cell.length_a   1.000
_cell.length_b   1.000
_cell.length_c   1.000
_cell.angle_alpha   90.00
_cell.angle_beta   90.00
_cell.angle_gamma   90.00
#
_symmetry.space_group_name_H-M   'P 1'
#
loop_
_entity.id
_entity.type
_entity.pdbx_description
1 polymer ?
#
loop_
_entity_poly.entity_id
_entity_poly.type
_entity_poly.pdbx_seq_one_letter_code
_entity_poly.pdbx_strand_id
1 'polypeptide(L)'
;MAVETGEADEEKVEEIVSERVIEEHEEAGEVIPWVAGALFLVSVAGLVKKNSHAIRLSLVILNFIAIIPLVSTGGELVYQYSAANSHLPEKKQE
;
A
#
# COMPACT_ATOMS: atom_id res chain seq x y z
N MET A 1 15.58 3.94 6.33
CA MET A 1 15.24 4.35 4.94
C MET A 1 13.75 4.32 4.70
N ALA A 2 13.09 3.22 4.26
CA ALA A 2 11.65 3.30 3.95
C ALA A 2 10.77 3.73 5.15
N VAL A 3 10.96 3.10 6.32
CA VAL A 3 10.23 3.44 7.56
C VAL A 3 10.52 4.88 7.99
N GLU A 4 11.81 5.20 8.19
CA GLU A 4 12.27 6.54 8.60
C GLU A 4 11.83 7.68 7.67
N THR A 5 11.77 7.44 6.35
CA THR A 5 11.23 8.44 5.41
C THR A 5 9.70 8.54 5.51
N GLY A 6 9.01 7.44 5.81
CA GLY A 6 7.58 7.42 6.09
C GLY A 6 7.24 8.24 7.33
N GLU A 7 7.91 7.99 8.46
CA GLU A 7 7.74 8.74 9.72
C GLU A 7 7.95 10.25 9.52
N ALA A 8 9.00 10.63 8.77
CA ALA A 8 9.28 12.04 8.49
C ALA A 8 8.25 12.72 7.57
N ASP A 9 7.53 11.96 6.73
CA ASP A 9 6.46 12.48 5.89
C ASP A 9 5.11 12.48 6.64
N GLU A 10 4.89 11.52 7.54
CA GLU A 10 3.75 11.48 8.45
C GLU A 10 3.65 12.75 9.30
N GLU A 11 4.74 13.16 9.97
CA GLU A 11 4.75 14.39 10.79
C GLU A 11 4.24 15.63 10.01
N LYS A 12 4.55 15.73 8.70
CA LYS A 12 4.08 16.85 7.87
C LYS A 12 2.61 16.70 7.47
N VAL A 13 2.17 15.46 7.21
CA VAL A 13 0.80 15.18 6.78
C VAL A 13 -0.17 15.33 7.94
N GLU A 14 0.24 15.02 9.16
CA GLU A 14 -0.52 15.21 10.40
C GLU A 14 -0.93 16.66 10.67
N GLU A 15 -0.22 17.63 10.12
CA GLU A 15 -0.58 19.05 10.22
C GLU A 15 -1.93 19.37 9.53
N ILE A 16 -2.34 18.55 8.55
CA ILE A 16 -3.51 18.80 7.70
C ILE A 16 -4.48 17.62 7.57
N VAL A 17 -4.07 16.40 7.93
CA VAL A 17 -4.89 15.19 7.95
C VAL A 17 -4.84 14.58 9.35
N SER A 18 -5.96 14.05 9.85
CA SER A 18 -5.98 13.45 11.19
C SER A 18 -5.12 12.19 11.27
N GLU A 19 -4.33 12.06 12.34
CA GLU A 19 -3.52 10.89 12.71
C GLU A 19 -4.24 9.56 12.47
N ARG A 20 -5.48 9.39 12.96
CA ARG A 20 -6.29 8.16 12.76
C ARG A 20 -6.40 7.70 11.29
N VAL A 21 -6.46 8.63 10.33
CA VAL A 21 -6.56 8.28 8.89
C VAL A 21 -5.20 7.85 8.36
N ILE A 22 -4.12 8.40 8.90
CA ILE A 22 -2.74 8.06 8.55
C ILE A 22 -2.38 6.69 9.16
N GLU A 23 -2.74 6.47 10.43
CA GLU A 23 -2.60 5.20 11.15
C GLU A 23 -3.31 4.04 10.42
N GLU A 24 -4.55 4.25 9.94
CA GLU A 24 -5.27 3.25 9.12
C GLU A 24 -4.51 2.90 7.82
N HIS A 25 -3.77 3.86 7.23
CA HIS A 25 -2.91 3.60 6.09
C HIS A 25 -1.62 2.87 6.47
N GLU A 26 -1.01 3.22 7.61
CA GLU A 26 0.18 2.58 8.13
C GLU A 26 -0.08 1.11 8.48
N GLU A 27 -1.17 0.81 9.20
CA GLU A 27 -1.59 -0.56 9.52
C GLU A 27 -1.82 -1.38 8.23
N ALA A 28 -2.44 -0.77 7.21
CA ALA A 28 -2.59 -1.40 5.91
C ALA A 28 -1.24 -1.65 5.21
N GLY A 29 -0.25 -0.77 5.43
CA GLY A 29 1.13 -0.93 4.98
C GLY A 29 1.86 -2.09 5.66
N GLU A 30 1.64 -2.29 6.97
CA GLU A 30 2.29 -3.35 7.76
C GLU A 30 1.91 -4.76 7.27
N VAL A 31 0.69 -4.94 6.78
CA VAL A 31 0.23 -6.24 6.26
C VAL A 31 0.77 -6.58 4.87
N ILE A 32 1.23 -5.59 4.09
CA ILE A 32 1.77 -5.78 2.73
C ILE A 32 2.88 -6.84 2.67
N PRO A 33 3.98 -6.77 3.46
CA PRO A 33 5.05 -7.76 3.39
C PRO A 33 4.58 -9.19 3.70
N TRP A 34 3.62 -9.34 4.63
CA TRP A 34 3.05 -10.65 4.98
C TRP A 34 2.23 -11.23 3.83
N VAL A 35 1.36 -10.42 3.23
CA VAL A 35 0.58 -10.82 2.05
C VAL A 35 1.50 -11.12 0.87
N ALA A 36 2.48 -10.25 0.60
CA ALA A 36 3.46 -10.45 -0.48
C ALA A 36 4.25 -11.76 -0.31
N GLY A 37 4.71 -12.06 0.92
CA GLY A 37 5.38 -13.31 1.25
C GLY A 37 4.50 -14.53 1.01
N ALA A 38 3.23 -14.49 1.42
CA ALA A 38 2.28 -15.57 1.18
C ALA A 38 2.01 -15.80 -0.32
N LEU A 39 1.75 -14.72 -1.07
CA LEU A 39 1.53 -14.79 -2.53
C LEU A 39 2.78 -15.29 -3.26
N PHE A 40 3.98 -14.92 -2.80
CA PHE A 40 5.23 -15.44 -3.32
C PHE A 40 5.34 -16.96 -3.14
N LEU A 41 5.07 -17.48 -1.94
CA LEU A 41 5.09 -18.92 -1.68
C LEU A 41 4.05 -19.67 -2.52
N VAL A 42 2.83 -19.14 -2.66
CA VAL A 42 1.79 -19.70 -3.54
C VAL A 42 2.27 -19.75 -4.99
N SER A 43 2.92 -18.69 -5.46
CA SER A 43 3.47 -18.62 -6.82
C SER A 43 4.57 -19.64 -7.05
N VAL A 44 5.52 -19.76 -6.11
CA VAL A 44 6.59 -20.77 -6.17
C VAL A 44 6.00 -22.19 -6.18
N ALA A 45 5.04 -22.48 -5.30
CA ALA A 45 4.37 -23.79 -5.26
C ALA A 45 3.64 -24.10 -6.59
N GLY A 46 3.00 -23.10 -7.19
CA GLY A 46 2.32 -23.20 -8.49
C GLY A 46 3.26 -23.50 -9.67
N LEU A 47 4.53 -23.06 -9.58
CA LEU A 47 5.56 -23.30 -10.58
C LEU A 47 6.23 -24.66 -10.43
N VAL A 48 6.55 -25.08 -9.20
CA VAL A 48 7.25 -26.34 -8.91
C VAL A 48 6.37 -27.56 -9.19
N LYS A 49 5.06 -27.44 -8.99
CA LYS A 49 4.11 -28.53 -9.25
C LYS A 49 3.73 -28.58 -10.73
N LYS A 50 3.63 -29.79 -11.29
CA LYS A 50 3.19 -30.03 -12.68
C LYS A 50 1.67 -29.77 -12.78
N ASN A 51 1.30 -28.50 -12.80
CA ASN A 51 -0.07 -28.01 -12.88
C ASN A 51 -0.49 -27.74 -14.33
N SER A 52 -1.80 -27.79 -14.59
CA SER A 52 -2.34 -27.35 -15.88
C SER A 52 -2.19 -25.83 -16.05
N HIS A 53 -2.16 -25.36 -17.31
CA HIS A 53 -2.13 -23.93 -17.62
C HIS A 53 -3.34 -23.18 -17.03
N ALA A 54 -4.51 -23.81 -16.97
CA ALA A 54 -5.71 -23.24 -16.36
C ALA A 54 -5.51 -22.96 -14.86
N ILE A 55 -4.95 -23.91 -14.10
CA ILE A 55 -4.68 -23.74 -12.67
C ILE A 55 -3.69 -22.59 -12.44
N ARG A 56 -2.64 -22.50 -13.26
CA ARG A 56 -1.64 -21.42 -13.16
C ARG A 56 -2.28 -20.06 -13.42
N LEU A 57 -3.13 -19.95 -14.44
CA LEU A 57 -3.87 -18.72 -14.74
C LEU A 57 -4.79 -18.33 -13.58
N SER A 58 -5.52 -19.29 -13.00
CA SER A 58 -6.39 -19.04 -11.84
C SER A 58 -5.61 -18.52 -10.63
N LEU A 59 -4.42 -19.07 -10.35
CA LEU A 59 -3.57 -18.59 -9.26
C LEU A 59 -3.08 -17.16 -9.49
N VAL A 60 -2.70 -16.81 -10.73
CA VAL A 60 -2.32 -15.43 -11.07
C VAL A 60 -3.48 -14.47 -10.83
N ILE A 61 -4.68 -14.81 -11.31
CA ILE A 61 -5.88 -13.98 -11.11
C ILE A 61 -6.17 -13.82 -9.61
N LEU A 62 -6.10 -14.91 -8.84
CA LEU A 62 -6.32 -14.88 -7.40
C LEU A 62 -5.32 -13.95 -6.69
N ASN A 63 -4.04 -13.99 -7.09
CA ASN A 63 -3.02 -13.10 -6.52
C ASN A 63 -3.34 -11.62 -6.77
N PHE A 64 -3.82 -11.26 -7.97
CA PHE A 64 -4.24 -9.88 -8.26
C PHE A 64 -5.47 -9.45 -7.46
N ILE A 65 -6.44 -10.34 -7.27
CA ILE A 65 -7.62 -10.05 -6.44
C ILE A 65 -7.20 -9.83 -4.98
N ALA A 66 -6.25 -10.62 -4.47
CA ALA A 66 -5.81 -10.56 -3.08
C ALA A 66 -5.17 -9.23 -2.68
N ILE A 67 -4.60 -8.46 -3.63
CA ILE A 67 -3.94 -7.18 -3.34
C ILE A 67 -4.88 -5.97 -3.38
N ILE A 68 -6.10 -6.08 -3.95
CA ILE A 68 -7.04 -4.97 -4.09
C ILE A 68 -7.27 -4.20 -2.76
N PRO A 69 -7.56 -4.86 -1.62
CA PRO A 69 -7.84 -4.14 -0.37
C PRO A 69 -6.62 -3.40 0.22
N LEU A 70 -5.39 -3.76 -0.18
CA LEU A 70 -4.15 -3.15 0.34
C LEU A 70 -3.85 -1.80 -0.33
N VAL A 71 -4.45 -1.50 -1.49
CA VAL A 71 -4.06 -0.35 -2.32
C VAL A 71 -4.93 0.89 -2.07
N SER A 72 -6.12 0.73 -1.47
CA SER A 72 -7.10 1.82 -1.40
C SER A 72 -6.75 2.94 -0.41
N THR A 73 -6.14 2.61 0.74
CA THR A 73 -5.92 3.56 1.83
C THR A 73 -4.96 4.69 1.44
N GLY A 74 -3.89 4.38 0.72
CA GLY A 74 -2.95 5.40 0.24
C GLY A 74 -3.56 6.34 -0.81
N GLY A 75 -4.44 5.82 -1.66
CA GLY A 75 -5.20 6.64 -2.60
C GLY A 75 -6.15 7.60 -1.86
N GLU A 76 -6.74 7.15 -0.77
CA GLU A 76 -7.66 7.96 0.04
C GLU A 76 -6.97 9.18 0.66
N LEU A 77 -5.77 8.98 1.23
CA LEU A 77 -4.93 10.06 1.74
C LEU A 77 -4.71 11.16 0.70
N VAL A 78 -4.39 10.78 -0.54
CA VAL A 78 -4.11 11.74 -1.61
C VAL A 78 -5.38 12.39 -2.17
N TYR A 79 -6.42 11.60 -2.47
CA TYR A 79 -7.57 12.09 -3.23
C TYR A 79 -8.72 12.61 -2.38
N GLN A 80 -8.93 12.06 -1.18
CA GLN A 80 -9.98 12.51 -0.28
C GLN A 80 -9.45 13.51 0.74
N TYR A 81 -8.29 13.23 1.34
CA TYR A 81 -7.72 14.06 2.40
C TYR A 81 -6.68 15.06 1.91
N SER A 82 -6.31 15.03 0.62
CA SER A 82 -5.35 15.95 0.02
C SER A 82 -3.99 15.98 0.72
N ALA A 83 -3.54 14.85 1.29
CA ALA A 83 -2.29 14.72 2.05
C ALA A 83 -1.06 15.25 1.29
N ALA A 84 -1.04 15.12 -0.04
CA ALA A 84 0.05 15.65 -0.88
C ALA A 84 0.24 17.17 -0.77
N ASN A 85 -0.75 17.93 -0.29
CA ASN A 85 -0.65 19.37 -0.13
C ASN A 85 0.34 19.78 0.98
N SER A 86 0.67 18.92 1.93
CA SER A 86 1.68 19.20 2.96
C SER A 86 3.09 19.40 2.38
N HIS A 87 3.29 19.00 1.12
CA HIS A 87 4.56 19.12 0.42
C HIS A 87 4.61 20.30 -0.57
N LEU A 88 3.52 21.08 -0.66
CA LEU A 88 3.53 22.29 -1.47
C LEU A 88 4.33 23.39 -0.75
N PRO A 89 5.15 24.17 -1.48
CA PRO A 89 5.83 25.31 -0.89
C PRO A 89 4.82 26.33 -0.36
N GLU A 90 5.05 26.87 0.83
CA GLU A 90 4.24 27.96 1.36
C GLU A 90 4.16 29.10 0.34
N LYS A 91 2.94 29.49 -0.01
CA LYS A 91 2.71 30.64 -0.87
C LYS A 91 3.15 31.89 -0.09
N LYS A 92 4.32 32.44 -0.42
CA LYS A 92 4.71 33.77 0.06
C LYS A 92 3.59 34.74 -0.32
N GLN A 93 2.98 35.36 0.68
CA GLN A 93 2.04 36.47 0.46
C GLN A 93 2.89 37.66 0.00
N GLU A 94 2.78 38.01 -1.29
CA GLU A 94 3.29 39.27 -1.86
C GLU A 94 2.33 40.43 -1.55
#